data_AF-A0A673HCE2-F1
#
_entry.id   AF-A0A673HCE2-F1
#
_cell.length_a   1.000
_cell.length_b   1.000
_cell.length_c   1.000
_cell.angle_alpha   90.00
_cell.angle_beta   90.00
_cell.angle_gamma   90.00
#
_symmetry.space_group_name_H-M   'P 1'
#
loop_
_entity.id
_entity.type
_entity.pdbx_description
1 polymer ?
#
loop_
_entity_poly.entity_id
_entity_poly.type
_entity_poly.pdbx_seq_one_letter_code
_entity_poly.pdbx_strand_id
1 'polypeptide(L)'
;DQYLEDERSQAAPLQLFTEFQAFPDSRNGFKVGMRLEGIDPLHPSMFCVLSVAEVIGFRLRLHIDGYSECYDFWVNADAPDIKPAGWCESTGHKLHPPKGYKQNEFNWEKYLEACNAQAAPETLFRASVSPGSVFEVGMKLEAVDRKNPCLVCVASVADIVDQRFLVHFDNWDDTYDYWCDASSPYIHPVGWCQDHGRPLTAPQGHPNPEHFVWEEYMEDAGASVAPSQAFSVRSPHGFQTRMKLEAVDRRNPMLIRVATVADTEDHRVKVHFDGWHEKFDFWVDSDLPDLHPMGWCSRTGHPLEPPLRESLLTLTLTRQTLELQYKLVHKSTQSLYKVHYLEMCLAEI
;
A
#
# COMPACT_ATOMS: atom_id res chain seq x y z
N ASP A 1 -0.24 -11.75 25.62
CA ASP A 1 -0.89 -12.02 26.91
C ASP A 1 -0.19 -11.33 28.08
N GLN A 2 0.98 -11.78 28.56
CA GLN A 2 1.66 -11.12 29.70
C GLN A 2 1.82 -9.60 29.54
N TYR A 3 2.22 -9.12 28.36
CA TYR A 3 2.34 -7.70 28.09
C TYR A 3 1.01 -6.92 28.25
N LEU A 4 -0.13 -7.52 27.86
CA LEU A 4 -1.43 -6.90 28.04
C LEU A 4 -1.81 -6.79 29.52
N GLU A 5 -1.49 -7.82 30.31
CA GLU A 5 -1.71 -7.82 31.76
C GLU A 5 -0.85 -6.74 32.45
N ASP A 6 0.43 -6.68 32.11
CA ASP A 6 1.38 -5.71 32.66
C ASP A 6 0.94 -4.27 32.37
N GLU A 7 0.54 -4.00 31.13
CA GLU A 7 0.09 -2.67 30.67
C GLU A 7 -1.39 -2.37 31.00
N ARG A 8 -2.12 -3.33 31.58
CA ARG A 8 -3.58 -3.26 31.80
C ARG A 8 -4.35 -2.81 30.55
N SER A 9 -3.96 -3.38 29.42
CA SER A 9 -4.46 -3.02 28.09
C SER A 9 -5.22 -4.18 27.45
N GLN A 10 -5.88 -3.91 26.33
CA GLN A 10 -6.63 -4.92 25.58
C GLN A 10 -6.16 -4.95 24.14
N ALA A 11 -6.07 -6.14 23.54
CA ALA A 11 -5.87 -6.26 22.11
C ALA A 11 -7.12 -5.77 21.36
N ALA A 12 -6.92 -5.14 20.21
CA ALA A 12 -7.99 -4.88 19.25
C ALA A 12 -8.66 -6.23 18.88
N PRO A 13 -9.99 -6.35 19.01
CA PRO A 13 -10.69 -7.58 18.67
C PRO A 13 -10.54 -7.96 17.20
N LEU A 14 -10.44 -9.26 16.91
CA LEU A 14 -10.22 -9.79 15.56
C LEU A 14 -11.28 -9.31 14.55
N GLN A 15 -12.54 -9.18 14.97
CA GLN A 15 -13.64 -8.72 14.11
C GLN A 15 -13.52 -7.28 13.61
N LEU A 16 -12.56 -6.49 14.13
CA LEU A 16 -12.30 -5.14 13.64
C LEU A 16 -11.38 -5.11 12.42
N PHE A 17 -10.72 -6.23 12.11
CA PHE A 17 -9.78 -6.35 11.01
C PHE A 17 -10.45 -6.95 9.77
N THR A 18 -10.05 -6.49 8.59
CA THR A 18 -10.51 -7.04 7.30
C THR A 18 -9.88 -8.39 7.01
N GLU A 19 -10.35 -9.07 5.97
CA GLU A 19 -9.77 -10.34 5.51
C GLU A 19 -8.31 -10.24 5.08
N PHE A 20 -7.84 -9.05 4.66
CA PHE A 20 -6.44 -8.78 4.26
C PHE A 20 -5.54 -8.38 5.44
N GLN A 21 -6.14 -8.17 6.62
CA GLN A 21 -5.44 -7.80 7.86
C GLN A 21 -5.40 -8.97 8.86
N ALA A 22 -6.42 -9.82 8.83
CA ALA A 22 -6.58 -10.97 9.71
C ALA A 22 -5.54 -12.09 9.46
N PHE A 23 -5.69 -13.21 10.16
CA PHE A 23 -4.80 -14.35 9.97
C PHE A 23 -5.03 -14.98 8.59
N PRO A 24 -3.98 -15.24 7.80
CA PRO A 24 -4.14 -15.81 6.47
C PRO A 24 -4.63 -17.26 6.53
N ASP A 25 -5.49 -17.64 5.58
CA ASP A 25 -6.05 -18.99 5.46
C ASP A 25 -5.05 -20.01 4.89
N SER A 26 -4.01 -19.52 4.21
CA SER A 26 -3.00 -20.33 3.55
C SER A 26 -1.58 -19.93 3.97
N ARG A 27 -0.63 -20.83 3.75
CA ARG A 27 0.79 -20.53 3.97
C ARG A 27 1.34 -19.74 2.79
N ASN A 28 2.32 -18.89 3.06
CA ASN A 28 3.09 -18.22 2.03
C ASN A 28 3.93 -19.25 1.23
N GLY A 29 3.61 -19.41 -0.06
CA GLY A 29 4.30 -20.32 -0.97
C GLY A 29 5.32 -19.66 -1.90
N PHE A 30 5.43 -18.33 -1.87
CA PHE A 30 6.39 -17.59 -2.68
C PHE A 30 7.82 -17.88 -2.23
N LYS A 31 8.76 -17.83 -3.18
CA LYS A 31 10.18 -18.09 -2.96
C LYS A 31 11.02 -16.99 -3.59
N VAL A 32 12.14 -16.68 -2.95
CA VAL A 32 13.12 -15.74 -3.48
C VAL A 32 13.53 -16.14 -4.91
N GLY A 33 13.54 -15.16 -5.81
CA GLY A 33 13.86 -15.34 -7.23
C GLY A 33 12.65 -15.61 -8.13
N MET A 34 11.47 -15.92 -7.58
CA MET A 34 10.25 -16.00 -8.38
C MET A 34 9.93 -14.66 -9.03
N ARG A 35 9.44 -14.69 -10.28
CA ARG A 35 8.98 -13.51 -11.02
C ARG A 35 7.47 -13.45 -11.11
N LEU A 36 6.93 -12.25 -11.10
CA LEU A 36 5.50 -11.96 -11.13
C LEU A 36 5.23 -10.58 -11.73
N GLU A 37 3.96 -10.25 -11.90
CA GLU A 37 3.51 -8.91 -12.26
C GLU A 37 2.95 -8.20 -11.03
N GLY A 38 3.04 -6.89 -10.96
CA GLY A 38 2.38 -6.15 -9.88
C GLY A 38 2.45 -4.64 -10.07
N ILE A 39 1.63 -3.94 -9.30
CA ILE A 39 1.52 -2.48 -9.36
C ILE A 39 2.73 -1.84 -8.67
N ASP A 40 3.29 -0.79 -9.28
CA ASP A 40 4.25 0.10 -8.61
C ASP A 40 3.51 0.96 -7.57
N PRO A 41 3.82 0.85 -6.25
CA PRO A 41 3.14 1.62 -5.22
C PRO A 41 3.31 3.15 -5.36
N LEU A 42 4.33 3.62 -6.08
CA LEU A 42 4.56 5.05 -6.35
C LEU A 42 3.84 5.52 -7.63
N HIS A 43 3.46 4.59 -8.50
CA HIS A 43 2.76 4.83 -9.75
C HIS A 43 1.64 3.80 -9.95
N PRO A 44 0.49 3.97 -9.27
CA PRO A 44 -0.54 2.93 -9.18
C PRO A 44 -1.19 2.53 -10.51
N SER A 45 -1.01 3.31 -11.58
CA SER A 45 -1.40 3.01 -12.96
C SER A 45 -0.48 1.99 -13.66
N MET A 46 0.71 1.72 -13.12
CA MET A 46 1.74 0.93 -13.79
C MET A 46 1.85 -0.49 -13.24
N PHE A 47 1.55 -1.48 -14.08
CA PHE A 47 1.95 -2.87 -13.83
C PHE A 47 3.39 -3.09 -14.28
N CYS A 48 4.24 -3.60 -13.41
CA CYS A 48 5.65 -3.87 -13.65
C CYS A 48 5.99 -5.35 -13.51
N VAL A 49 7.12 -5.75 -14.11
CA VAL A 49 7.76 -7.04 -13.85
C VAL A 49 8.51 -6.98 -12.53
N LEU A 50 8.16 -7.88 -11.61
CA LEU A 50 8.68 -7.91 -10.25
C LEU A 50 9.41 -9.23 -9.94
N SER A 51 10.35 -9.15 -9.02
CA SER A 51 11.00 -10.30 -8.39
C SER A 51 10.71 -10.39 -6.91
N VAL A 52 10.53 -11.59 -6.38
CA VAL A 52 10.60 -11.83 -4.94
C VAL A 52 12.06 -11.73 -4.49
N ALA A 53 12.42 -10.63 -3.84
CA ALA A 53 13.76 -10.38 -3.31
C ALA A 53 13.95 -10.98 -1.92
N GLU A 54 12.90 -11.02 -1.10
CA GLU A 54 12.92 -11.56 0.26
C GLU A 54 11.55 -12.08 0.68
N VAL A 55 11.54 -13.06 1.58
CA VAL A 55 10.32 -13.61 2.17
C VAL A 55 10.50 -13.67 3.69
N ILE A 56 9.60 -13.03 4.44
CA ILE A 56 9.57 -13.07 5.90
C ILE A 56 8.15 -13.35 6.34
N GLY A 57 7.93 -14.52 6.95
CA GLY A 57 6.59 -14.98 7.32
C GLY A 57 5.61 -14.94 6.14
N PHE A 58 4.54 -14.15 6.28
CA PHE A 58 3.53 -13.97 5.22
C PHE A 58 3.79 -12.77 4.30
N ARG A 59 4.97 -12.13 4.41
CA ARG A 59 5.32 -10.91 3.66
C ARG A 59 6.42 -11.16 2.65
N LEU A 60 6.36 -10.42 1.57
CA LEU A 60 7.28 -10.46 0.44
C LEU A 60 7.91 -9.09 0.27
N ARG A 61 9.23 -9.03 0.10
CA ARG A 61 9.89 -7.86 -0.48
C ARG A 61 9.96 -8.07 -1.99
N LEU A 62 9.38 -7.16 -2.74
CA LEU A 62 9.35 -7.17 -4.19
C LEU A 62 10.33 -6.15 -4.74
N HIS A 63 11.03 -6.55 -5.79
CA HIS A 63 11.99 -5.75 -6.53
C HIS A 63 11.45 -5.47 -7.93
N ILE A 64 11.54 -4.23 -8.39
CA ILE A 64 11.17 -3.84 -9.75
C ILE A 64 12.35 -4.11 -10.69
N ASP A 65 12.17 -5.02 -11.64
CA ASP A 65 13.27 -5.55 -12.43
C ASP A 65 14.02 -4.50 -13.25
N GLY A 66 15.34 -4.45 -13.06
CA GLY A 66 16.24 -3.51 -13.75
C GLY A 66 16.30 -2.13 -13.12
N TYR A 67 15.60 -1.90 -12.00
CA TYR A 67 15.67 -0.67 -11.22
C TYR A 67 16.53 -0.84 -9.97
N SER A 68 16.70 0.23 -9.20
CA SER A 68 17.49 0.19 -7.96
C SER A 68 16.71 -0.47 -6.83
N GLU A 69 17.42 -1.17 -5.93
CA GLU A 69 16.83 -1.76 -4.70
C GLU A 69 16.16 -0.73 -3.78
N CYS A 70 16.42 0.58 -3.95
CA CYS A 70 15.74 1.62 -3.19
C CYS A 70 14.25 1.74 -3.50
N TYR A 71 13.80 1.16 -4.61
CA TYR A 71 12.39 1.08 -5.00
C TYR A 71 11.74 -0.23 -4.57
N ASP A 72 12.46 -1.11 -3.86
CA ASP A 72 11.87 -2.32 -3.33
C ASP A 72 10.80 -1.98 -2.30
N PHE A 73 9.71 -2.74 -2.32
CA PHE A 73 8.57 -2.53 -1.44
C PHE A 73 8.08 -3.85 -0.85
N TRP A 74 7.33 -3.76 0.25
CA TRP A 74 6.80 -4.93 0.94
C TRP A 74 5.30 -5.07 0.71
N VAL A 75 4.85 -6.30 0.54
CA VAL A 75 3.43 -6.67 0.47
C VAL A 75 3.17 -7.96 1.24
N ASN A 76 1.92 -8.20 1.63
CA ASN A 76 1.47 -9.52 2.08
C ASN A 76 1.35 -10.47 0.88
N ALA A 77 1.47 -11.78 1.12
CA ALA A 77 1.42 -12.78 0.06
C ALA A 77 0.05 -12.88 -0.65
N ASP A 78 -1.01 -12.37 -0.03
CA ASP A 78 -2.37 -12.31 -0.59
C ASP A 78 -2.75 -10.92 -1.11
N ALA A 79 -1.77 -10.02 -1.29
CA ALA A 79 -2.01 -8.67 -1.75
C ALA A 79 -2.74 -8.66 -3.11
N PRO A 80 -3.79 -7.82 -3.27
CA PRO A 80 -4.53 -7.72 -4.52
C PRO A 80 -3.73 -7.03 -5.63
N ASP A 81 -2.59 -6.42 -5.30
CA ASP A 81 -1.77 -5.63 -6.22
C ASP A 81 -0.70 -6.46 -6.95
N ILE A 82 -0.60 -7.76 -6.66
CA ILE A 82 0.29 -8.70 -7.36
C ILE A 82 -0.50 -9.68 -8.21
N LYS A 83 0.10 -10.10 -9.32
CA LYS A 83 -0.51 -10.89 -10.39
C LYS A 83 0.48 -11.92 -10.97
N PRO A 84 0.01 -13.08 -11.45
CA PRO A 84 0.90 -14.04 -12.08
C PRO A 84 1.47 -13.51 -13.41
N ALA A 85 2.61 -14.05 -13.83
CA ALA A 85 3.19 -13.75 -15.13
C ALA A 85 2.21 -14.08 -16.27
N GLY A 86 1.99 -13.12 -17.17
CA GLY A 86 1.05 -13.23 -18.30
C GLY A 86 -0.34 -12.66 -18.00
N TRP A 87 -0.60 -12.22 -16.76
CA TRP A 87 -1.91 -11.68 -16.38
C TRP A 87 -2.27 -10.43 -17.18
N CYS A 88 -1.35 -9.47 -17.32
CA CYS A 88 -1.56 -8.24 -18.08
C CYS A 88 -1.95 -8.54 -19.53
N GLU A 89 -1.22 -9.45 -20.19
CA GLU A 89 -1.52 -9.87 -21.57
C GLU A 89 -2.92 -10.49 -21.67
N SER A 90 -3.26 -11.39 -20.74
CA SER A 90 -4.56 -12.09 -20.75
C SER A 90 -5.77 -11.19 -20.47
N THR A 91 -5.54 -10.05 -19.81
CA THR A 91 -6.60 -9.11 -19.37
C THR A 91 -6.58 -7.80 -20.15
N GLY A 92 -5.64 -7.62 -21.09
CA GLY A 92 -5.51 -6.41 -21.89
C GLY A 92 -4.85 -5.23 -21.18
N HIS A 93 -4.27 -5.43 -20.00
CA HIS A 93 -3.54 -4.40 -19.26
C HIS A 93 -2.13 -4.20 -19.84
N LYS A 94 -1.61 -3.00 -19.64
CA LYS A 94 -0.26 -2.65 -20.08
C LYS A 94 0.78 -3.09 -19.06
N LEU A 95 1.61 -4.07 -19.44
CA LEU A 95 2.82 -4.41 -18.70
C LEU A 95 3.97 -3.47 -19.07
N HIS A 96 4.60 -2.87 -18.06
CA HIS A 96 5.84 -2.11 -18.18
C HIS A 96 7.03 -3.08 -18.05
N PRO A 97 7.82 -3.25 -19.12
CA PRO A 97 8.90 -4.23 -19.13
C PRO A 97 10.09 -3.76 -18.27
N PRO A 98 11.00 -4.66 -17.89
CA PRO A 98 12.21 -4.33 -17.15
C PRO A 98 13.06 -3.28 -17.87
N LYS A 99 13.85 -2.51 -17.11
CA LYS A 99 14.71 -1.46 -17.68
C LYS A 99 15.61 -2.02 -18.80
N GLY A 100 15.54 -1.40 -19.97
CA GLY A 100 16.33 -1.80 -21.16
C GLY A 100 15.59 -2.69 -22.15
N TYR A 101 14.42 -3.21 -21.79
CA TYR A 101 13.51 -3.91 -22.72
C TYR A 101 12.52 -2.92 -23.34
N LYS A 102 12.22 -3.07 -24.64
CA LYS A 102 11.09 -2.36 -25.25
C LYS A 102 9.82 -3.16 -25.03
N GLN A 103 8.69 -2.45 -24.97
CA GLN A 103 7.38 -3.04 -24.70
C GLN A 103 7.00 -4.14 -25.72
N ASN A 104 7.31 -3.94 -26.99
CA ASN A 104 7.04 -4.91 -28.06
C ASN A 104 8.07 -6.04 -28.17
N GLU A 105 9.13 -6.01 -27.35
CA GLU A 105 10.21 -7.01 -27.36
C GLU A 105 10.16 -7.92 -26.12
N PHE A 106 9.44 -7.54 -25.08
CA PHE A 106 9.31 -8.34 -23.87
C PHE A 106 8.46 -9.59 -24.09
N ASN A 107 8.95 -10.73 -23.63
CA ASN A 107 8.27 -12.01 -23.69
C ASN A 107 8.66 -12.81 -22.43
N TRP A 108 7.65 -13.28 -21.69
CA TRP A 108 7.85 -13.95 -20.40
C TRP A 108 8.74 -15.18 -20.50
N GLU A 109 8.52 -16.06 -21.48
CA GLU A 109 9.30 -17.29 -21.65
C GLU A 109 10.80 -16.98 -21.85
N LYS A 110 11.11 -16.13 -22.84
CA LYS A 110 12.50 -15.71 -23.11
C LYS A 110 13.13 -14.97 -21.94
N TYR A 111 12.34 -14.15 -21.22
CA TYR A 111 12.84 -13.38 -20.08
C TYR A 111 13.19 -14.29 -18.90
N LEU A 112 12.33 -15.27 -18.59
CA LEU A 112 12.57 -16.25 -17.54
C LEU A 112 13.79 -17.12 -17.84
N GLU A 113 13.95 -17.56 -19.09
CA GLU A 113 15.16 -18.27 -19.55
C GLU A 113 16.42 -17.41 -19.38
N ALA A 114 16.39 -16.16 -19.84
CA ALA A 114 17.53 -15.25 -19.73
C ALA A 114 17.94 -14.95 -18.27
N CYS A 115 16.96 -14.91 -17.37
CA CYS A 115 17.19 -14.71 -15.93
C CYS A 115 17.52 -16.00 -15.18
N ASN A 116 17.40 -17.18 -15.81
CA ASN A 116 17.39 -18.48 -15.15
C ASN A 116 16.44 -18.51 -13.92
N ALA A 117 15.24 -17.96 -14.11
CA ALA A 117 14.23 -17.75 -13.08
C ALA A 117 12.94 -18.52 -13.40
N GLN A 118 12.03 -18.57 -12.43
CA GLN A 118 10.70 -19.17 -12.61
C GLN A 118 9.63 -18.13 -12.29
N ALA A 119 8.52 -18.18 -13.01
CA ALA A 119 7.33 -17.43 -12.61
C ALA A 119 6.77 -18.00 -11.30
N ALA A 120 6.22 -17.13 -10.45
CA ALA A 120 5.41 -17.55 -9.32
C ALA A 120 4.16 -18.30 -9.84
N PRO A 121 3.85 -19.51 -9.33
CA PRO A 121 2.67 -20.25 -9.75
C PRO A 121 1.38 -19.47 -9.50
N GLU A 122 0.42 -19.54 -10.42
CA GLU A 122 -0.90 -18.89 -10.30
C GLU A 122 -1.64 -19.24 -9.01
N THR A 123 -1.44 -20.46 -8.50
CA THR A 123 -2.06 -20.94 -7.25
C THR A 123 -1.60 -20.19 -5.99
N LEU A 124 -0.55 -19.38 -6.08
CA LEU A 124 -0.08 -18.53 -4.98
C LEU A 124 -0.85 -17.20 -4.89
N PHE A 125 -1.54 -16.81 -5.95
CA PHE A 125 -2.27 -15.55 -6.01
C PHE A 125 -3.71 -15.76 -5.53
N ARG A 126 -4.23 -14.81 -4.76
CA ARG A 126 -5.61 -14.85 -4.29
C ARG A 126 -6.56 -14.81 -5.49
N ALA A 127 -7.43 -15.81 -5.59
CA ALA A 127 -8.43 -15.86 -6.65
C ALA A 127 -9.47 -14.74 -6.45
N SER A 128 -9.81 -14.06 -7.54
CA SER A 128 -10.95 -13.15 -7.57
C SER A 128 -12.25 -13.94 -7.71
N VAL A 129 -13.15 -13.83 -6.74
CA VAL A 129 -14.41 -14.60 -6.69
C VAL A 129 -15.64 -13.70 -6.91
N SER A 130 -15.44 -12.48 -7.40
CA SER A 130 -16.45 -11.44 -7.27
C SER A 130 -17.14 -11.12 -8.60
N PRO A 131 -18.43 -10.74 -8.57
CA PRO A 131 -19.04 -10.09 -9.73
C PRO A 131 -18.23 -8.82 -10.05
N GLY A 132 -18.05 -8.52 -11.34
CA GLY A 132 -17.26 -7.37 -11.78
C GLY A 132 -17.75 -6.05 -11.18
N SER A 133 -16.87 -5.04 -11.20
CA SER A 133 -17.19 -3.69 -10.71
C SER A 133 -18.47 -3.13 -11.32
N VAL A 134 -19.25 -2.40 -10.50
CA VAL A 134 -20.40 -1.59 -10.95
C VAL A 134 -19.97 -0.28 -11.62
N PHE A 135 -18.68 0.06 -11.53
CA PHE A 135 -18.05 1.17 -12.23
C PHE A 135 -17.51 0.70 -13.58
N GLU A 136 -17.40 1.62 -14.53
CA GLU A 136 -16.81 1.37 -15.85
C GLU A 136 -15.69 2.38 -16.12
N VAL A 137 -14.68 1.97 -16.88
CA VAL A 137 -13.58 2.85 -17.30
C VAL A 137 -14.15 4.04 -18.09
N GLY A 138 -13.69 5.24 -17.75
CA GLY A 138 -14.15 6.51 -18.31
C GLY A 138 -15.28 7.18 -17.53
N MET A 139 -15.91 6.49 -16.56
CA MET A 139 -16.88 7.12 -15.67
C MET A 139 -16.23 8.21 -14.82
N LYS A 140 -16.95 9.31 -14.60
CA LYS A 140 -16.48 10.46 -13.81
C LYS A 140 -17.09 10.50 -12.42
N LEU A 141 -16.31 10.95 -11.45
CA LEU A 141 -16.67 11.05 -10.04
C LEU A 141 -15.92 12.20 -9.35
N GLU A 142 -16.27 12.45 -8.09
CA GLU A 142 -15.53 13.34 -7.20
C GLU A 142 -14.67 12.50 -6.25
N ALA A 143 -13.39 12.85 -6.07
CA ALA A 143 -12.47 12.05 -5.27
C ALA A 143 -11.57 12.90 -4.37
N VAL A 144 -11.27 12.41 -3.17
CA VAL A 144 -10.31 13.03 -2.25
C VAL A 144 -8.88 12.75 -2.72
N ASP A 145 -8.06 13.79 -2.86
CA ASP A 145 -6.62 13.61 -3.08
C ASP A 145 -5.98 13.09 -1.78
N ARG A 146 -5.54 11.83 -1.77
CA ARG A 146 -4.93 11.20 -0.58
C ARG A 146 -3.59 11.83 -0.19
N LYS A 147 -2.91 12.51 -1.11
CA LYS A 147 -1.69 13.29 -0.81
C LYS A 147 -2.01 14.68 -0.27
N ASN A 148 -3.18 15.21 -0.62
CA ASN A 148 -3.70 16.49 -0.12
C ASN A 148 -5.15 16.34 0.39
N PRO A 149 -5.38 15.70 1.56
CA PRO A 149 -6.72 15.27 2.00
C PRO A 149 -7.76 16.38 2.22
N CYS A 150 -7.37 17.64 2.09
CA CYS A 150 -8.28 18.79 2.12
C CYS A 150 -8.96 19.05 0.76
N LEU A 151 -8.48 18.42 -0.32
CA LEU A 151 -8.98 18.62 -1.67
C LEU A 151 -9.92 17.47 -2.06
N VAL A 152 -11.07 17.84 -2.59
CA VAL A 152 -11.93 16.97 -3.40
C VAL A 152 -11.84 17.47 -4.82
N CYS A 153 -11.61 16.57 -5.77
CA CYS A 153 -11.24 16.90 -7.13
C CYS A 153 -12.13 16.17 -8.14
N VAL A 154 -12.19 16.73 -9.36
CA VAL A 154 -12.72 16.06 -10.54
C VAL A 154 -11.81 14.87 -10.89
N ALA A 155 -12.40 13.67 -10.99
CA ALA A 155 -11.68 12.44 -11.24
C ALA A 155 -12.43 11.51 -12.20
N SER A 156 -11.69 10.56 -12.76
CA SER A 156 -12.18 9.53 -13.66
C SER A 156 -11.77 8.14 -13.19
N VAL A 157 -12.58 7.13 -13.53
CA VAL A 157 -12.19 5.72 -13.44
C VAL A 157 -11.26 5.41 -14.61
N ALA A 158 -9.97 5.20 -14.32
CA ALA A 158 -8.95 4.97 -15.35
C ALA A 158 -8.77 3.49 -15.70
N ASP A 159 -9.01 2.60 -14.74
CA ASP A 159 -8.78 1.17 -14.90
C ASP A 159 -9.62 0.34 -13.91
N ILE A 160 -9.83 -0.95 -14.18
CA ILE A 160 -10.63 -1.86 -13.36
C ILE A 160 -9.95 -3.21 -13.23
N VAL A 161 -9.74 -3.63 -11.99
CA VAL A 161 -9.22 -4.95 -11.63
C VAL A 161 -10.10 -5.55 -10.57
N ASP A 162 -10.79 -6.63 -10.93
CA ASP A 162 -11.75 -7.31 -10.08
C ASP A 162 -12.89 -6.36 -9.63
N GLN A 163 -13.06 -6.16 -8.33
CA GLN A 163 -14.02 -5.19 -7.76
C GLN A 163 -13.42 -3.80 -7.53
N ARG A 164 -12.10 -3.68 -7.72
CA ARG A 164 -11.40 -2.42 -7.50
C ARG A 164 -11.29 -1.65 -8.81
N PHE A 165 -11.22 -0.35 -8.68
CA PHE A 165 -11.00 0.54 -9.79
C PHE A 165 -9.97 1.61 -9.44
N LEU A 166 -9.25 2.05 -10.46
CA LEU A 166 -8.23 3.08 -10.37
C LEU A 166 -8.91 4.45 -10.49
N VAL A 167 -8.77 5.26 -9.46
CA VAL A 167 -9.16 6.67 -9.49
C VAL A 167 -8.00 7.47 -10.07
N HIS A 168 -8.27 8.22 -11.12
CA HIS A 168 -7.34 9.15 -11.76
C HIS A 168 -7.86 10.58 -11.67
N PHE A 169 -6.99 11.53 -11.37
CA PHE A 169 -7.35 12.95 -11.29
C PHE A 169 -7.19 13.64 -12.64
N ASP A 170 -8.29 14.20 -13.18
CA ASP A 170 -8.32 14.67 -14.56
C ASP A 170 -7.26 15.75 -14.84
N ASN A 171 -6.45 15.53 -15.87
CA ASN A 171 -5.30 16.34 -16.30
C ASN A 171 -4.14 16.42 -15.29
N TRP A 172 -4.13 15.60 -14.25
CA TRP A 172 -2.98 15.47 -13.36
C TRP A 172 -2.11 14.26 -13.73
N ASP A 173 -0.92 14.21 -13.14
CA ASP A 173 0.01 13.09 -13.30
C ASP A 173 -0.50 11.84 -12.57
N ASP A 174 -0.17 10.66 -13.09
CA ASP A 174 -0.67 9.37 -12.58
C ASP A 174 -0.13 8.97 -11.20
N THR A 175 0.88 9.68 -10.69
CA THR A 175 1.39 9.46 -9.33
C THR A 175 0.36 9.77 -8.25
N TYR A 176 -0.70 10.53 -8.54
CA TYR A 176 -1.79 10.82 -7.62
C TYR A 176 -2.87 9.74 -7.61
N ASP A 177 -2.86 8.85 -8.60
CA ASP A 177 -3.86 7.82 -8.74
C ASP A 177 -3.86 6.88 -7.53
N TYR A 178 -5.00 6.26 -7.26
CA TYR A 178 -5.07 5.20 -6.26
C TYR A 178 -6.17 4.20 -6.57
N TRP A 179 -5.91 2.94 -6.23
CA TRP A 179 -6.90 1.87 -6.29
C TRP A 179 -7.85 1.96 -5.09
N CYS A 180 -9.14 1.80 -5.35
CA CYS A 180 -10.15 1.67 -4.31
C CYS A 180 -11.33 0.80 -4.78
N ASP A 181 -12.31 0.59 -3.92
CA ASP A 181 -13.58 -0.06 -4.24
C ASP A 181 -14.77 0.86 -3.95
N ALA A 182 -15.96 0.39 -4.31
CA ALA A 182 -17.23 1.12 -4.17
C ALA A 182 -17.54 1.62 -2.74
N SER A 183 -16.92 1.01 -1.72
CA SER A 183 -17.12 1.36 -0.31
C SER A 183 -16.14 2.39 0.23
N SER A 184 -15.18 2.83 -0.59
CA SER A 184 -14.18 3.82 -0.21
C SER A 184 -14.84 5.13 0.28
N PRO A 185 -14.41 5.67 1.44
CA PRO A 185 -14.92 6.95 1.94
C PRO A 185 -14.34 8.16 1.19
N TYR A 186 -13.41 7.92 0.26
CA TYR A 186 -12.66 8.95 -0.46
C TYR A 186 -13.19 9.22 -1.86
N ILE A 187 -14.34 8.66 -2.21
CA ILE A 187 -14.99 8.81 -3.51
C ILE A 187 -16.45 9.20 -3.32
N HIS A 188 -16.95 10.03 -4.22
CA HIS A 188 -18.30 10.57 -4.16
C HIS A 188 -18.91 10.69 -5.55
N PRO A 189 -20.24 10.59 -5.68
CA PRO A 189 -20.90 10.88 -6.95
C PRO A 189 -20.70 12.35 -7.34
N VAL A 190 -20.78 12.61 -8.65
CA VAL A 190 -20.81 13.97 -9.20
C VAL A 190 -21.92 14.80 -8.53
N GLY A 191 -21.57 16.00 -8.07
CA GLY A 191 -22.45 16.94 -7.37
C GLY A 191 -22.32 16.92 -5.84
N TRP A 192 -21.57 15.97 -5.27
CA TRP A 192 -21.44 15.83 -3.82
C TRP A 192 -20.85 17.09 -3.14
N CYS A 193 -19.80 17.68 -3.72
CA CYS A 193 -19.21 18.92 -3.21
C CYS A 193 -20.21 20.07 -3.16
N GLN A 194 -21.02 20.22 -4.21
CA GLN A 194 -22.07 21.23 -4.28
C GLN A 194 -23.11 21.02 -3.18
N ASP A 195 -23.59 19.79 -2.99
CA ASP A 195 -24.58 19.44 -1.97
C ASP A 195 -24.07 19.66 -0.54
N HIS A 196 -22.76 19.54 -0.31
CA HIS A 196 -22.13 19.69 1.00
C HIS A 196 -21.48 21.06 1.21
N GLY A 197 -21.63 22.00 0.27
CA GLY A 197 -21.03 23.34 0.36
C GLY A 197 -19.49 23.31 0.43
N ARG A 198 -18.86 22.31 -0.22
CA ARG A 198 -17.41 22.15 -0.29
C ARG A 198 -16.88 22.61 -1.64
N PRO A 199 -15.66 23.20 -1.68
CA PRO A 199 -15.04 23.56 -2.94
C PRO A 199 -14.61 22.29 -3.70
N LEU A 200 -15.00 22.22 -4.98
CA LEU A 200 -14.52 21.22 -5.91
C LEU A 200 -13.28 21.75 -6.65
N THR A 201 -12.23 20.93 -6.72
CA THR A 201 -11.03 21.24 -7.48
C THR A 201 -11.21 20.79 -8.93
N ALA A 202 -11.27 21.75 -9.85
CA ALA A 202 -11.39 21.50 -11.29
C ALA A 202 -10.13 20.79 -11.88
N PRO A 203 -10.23 20.20 -13.08
CA PRO A 203 -9.09 19.58 -13.77
C PRO A 203 -7.92 20.57 -13.95
N GLN A 204 -6.69 20.05 -13.97
CA GLN A 204 -5.51 20.91 -14.18
C GLN A 204 -5.60 21.64 -15.54
N GLY A 205 -5.43 22.96 -15.51
CA GLY A 205 -5.48 23.79 -16.71
C GLY A 205 -6.88 24.10 -17.23
N HIS A 206 -7.95 23.82 -16.46
CA HIS A 206 -9.31 24.20 -16.82
C HIS A 206 -9.41 25.72 -17.11
N PRO A 207 -10.08 26.17 -18.18
CA PRO A 207 -10.11 27.60 -18.56
C PRO A 207 -10.72 28.53 -17.51
N ASN A 208 -11.67 28.02 -16.73
CA ASN A 208 -12.36 28.76 -15.68
C ASN A 208 -12.53 27.89 -14.43
N PRO A 209 -11.47 27.68 -13.63
CA PRO A 209 -11.48 26.70 -12.54
C PRO A 209 -12.38 27.12 -11.37
N GLU A 210 -12.55 28.43 -11.12
CA GLU A 210 -13.40 28.95 -10.04
C GLU A 210 -14.91 28.81 -10.32
N HIS A 211 -15.29 28.63 -11.59
CA HIS A 211 -16.66 28.46 -12.05
C HIS A 211 -16.83 27.17 -12.86
N PHE A 212 -16.16 26.10 -12.43
CA PHE A 212 -16.33 24.79 -13.05
C PHE A 212 -17.79 24.30 -12.96
N VAL A 213 -18.32 23.78 -14.07
CA VAL A 213 -19.68 23.24 -14.19
C VAL A 213 -19.60 21.82 -14.73
N TRP A 214 -20.16 20.86 -14.00
CA TRP A 214 -20.10 19.45 -14.36
C TRP A 214 -20.81 19.17 -15.69
N GLU A 215 -21.98 19.76 -15.93
CA GLU A 215 -22.76 19.55 -17.14
C GLU A 215 -21.97 19.93 -18.41
N GLU A 216 -21.36 21.11 -18.41
CA GLU A 216 -20.50 21.58 -19.52
C GLU A 216 -19.30 20.64 -19.72
N TYR A 217 -18.65 20.24 -18.62
CA TYR A 217 -17.52 19.32 -18.68
C TYR A 217 -17.89 17.92 -19.19
N MET A 218 -19.09 17.41 -18.86
CA MET A 218 -19.59 16.13 -19.37
C MET A 218 -19.89 16.19 -20.87
N GLU A 219 -20.53 17.27 -21.33
CA GLU A 219 -20.83 17.48 -22.74
C GLU A 219 -19.55 17.56 -23.57
N ASP A 220 -18.54 18.29 -23.10
CA ASP A 220 -17.25 18.42 -23.79
C ASP A 220 -16.44 17.11 -23.78
N ALA A 221 -16.43 16.38 -22.66
CA ALA A 221 -15.66 15.14 -22.52
C ALA A 221 -16.31 13.93 -23.21
N GLY A 222 -17.61 13.97 -23.49
CA GLY A 222 -18.37 12.82 -24.00
C GLY A 222 -18.36 11.63 -23.03
N ALA A 223 -18.26 11.89 -21.73
CA ALA A 223 -18.13 10.89 -20.67
C ALA A 223 -19.45 10.67 -19.93
N SER A 224 -19.55 9.57 -19.19
CA SER A 224 -20.66 9.29 -18.28
C SER A 224 -20.25 9.55 -16.84
N VAL A 225 -21.22 9.91 -15.99
CA VAL A 225 -21.00 9.97 -14.54
C VAL A 225 -21.14 8.58 -13.93
N ALA A 226 -20.34 8.28 -12.92
CA ALA A 226 -20.54 7.10 -12.10
C ALA A 226 -21.92 7.18 -11.41
N PRO A 227 -22.77 6.15 -11.49
CA PRO A 227 -24.14 6.23 -10.98
C PRO A 227 -24.13 6.32 -9.45
N SER A 228 -24.90 7.24 -8.85
CA SER A 228 -24.88 7.49 -7.39
C SER A 228 -25.18 6.24 -6.55
N GLN A 229 -25.97 5.30 -7.08
CA GLN A 229 -26.30 4.03 -6.44
C GLN A 229 -25.13 3.01 -6.40
N ALA A 230 -24.06 3.24 -7.16
CA ALA A 230 -22.86 2.41 -7.12
C ALA A 230 -21.97 2.72 -5.91
N PHE A 231 -22.11 3.89 -5.29
CA PHE A 231 -21.33 4.29 -4.13
C PHE A 231 -21.95 3.69 -2.86
N SER A 232 -21.17 2.91 -2.12
CA SER A 232 -21.62 2.16 -0.94
C SER A 232 -20.68 2.37 0.24
N VAL A 233 -20.46 3.64 0.62
CA VAL A 233 -19.51 4.06 1.67
C VAL A 233 -19.63 3.16 2.90
N ARG A 234 -18.51 2.55 3.26
CA ARG A 234 -18.43 1.64 4.41
C ARG A 234 -18.76 2.34 5.71
N SER A 235 -19.24 1.57 6.68
CA SER A 235 -19.46 2.08 8.04
C SER A 235 -18.14 2.50 8.72
N PRO A 236 -18.18 3.44 9.68
CA PRO A 236 -17.03 3.75 10.51
C PRO A 236 -16.48 2.51 11.21
N HIS A 237 -15.17 2.48 11.45
CA HIS A 237 -14.52 1.33 12.09
C HIS A 237 -14.82 1.26 13.59
N GLY A 238 -14.63 0.07 14.18
CA GLY A 238 -14.86 -0.15 15.61
C GLY A 238 -13.62 -0.03 16.52
N PHE A 239 -12.45 0.37 15.99
CA PHE A 239 -11.25 0.56 16.81
C PHE A 239 -11.46 1.63 17.88
N GLN A 240 -10.87 1.42 19.05
CA GLN A 240 -10.89 2.38 20.16
C GLN A 240 -9.47 2.70 20.59
N THR A 241 -9.29 3.90 21.14
CA THR A 241 -8.00 4.30 21.71
C THR A 241 -7.56 3.32 22.80
N ARG A 242 -6.24 3.15 22.92
CA ARG A 242 -5.55 2.20 23.82
C ARG A 242 -5.65 0.72 23.44
N MET A 243 -6.41 0.35 22.41
CA MET A 243 -6.35 -1.01 21.87
C MET A 243 -4.97 -1.31 21.29
N LYS A 244 -4.46 -2.52 21.55
CA LYS A 244 -3.17 -2.97 21.04
C LYS A 244 -3.30 -3.79 19.76
N LEU A 245 -2.37 -3.60 18.84
CA LEU A 245 -2.29 -4.31 17.57
C LEU A 245 -0.82 -4.50 17.16
N GLU A 246 -0.60 -5.18 16.04
CA GLU A 246 0.71 -5.30 15.39
C GLU A 246 0.69 -4.44 14.11
N ALA A 247 1.69 -3.60 13.89
CA ALA A 247 1.72 -2.71 12.73
C ALA A 247 3.10 -2.66 12.07
N VAL A 248 3.13 -2.60 10.74
CA VAL A 248 4.36 -2.41 9.97
C VAL A 248 4.95 -1.01 10.24
N ASP A 249 6.26 -0.95 10.43
CA ASP A 249 7.00 0.31 10.58
C ASP A 249 7.15 1.02 9.22
N ARG A 250 6.52 2.18 9.05
CA ARG A 250 6.59 2.95 7.80
C ARG A 250 7.98 3.49 7.45
N ARG A 251 8.89 3.62 8.42
CA ARG A 251 10.28 4.04 8.18
C ARG A 251 11.19 2.87 7.84
N ASN A 252 10.85 1.68 8.34
CA ASN A 252 11.52 0.45 7.99
C ASN A 252 10.50 -0.67 7.77
N PRO A 253 9.92 -0.78 6.56
CA PRO A 253 8.82 -1.70 6.27
C PRO A 253 9.17 -3.18 6.44
N MET A 254 10.44 -3.53 6.66
CA MET A 254 10.84 -4.88 7.07
C MET A 254 10.32 -5.25 8.47
N LEU A 255 10.08 -4.27 9.34
CA LEU A 255 9.75 -4.49 10.75
C LEU A 255 8.24 -4.43 10.98
N ILE A 256 7.74 -5.30 11.86
CA ILE A 256 6.42 -5.19 12.48
C ILE A 256 6.65 -4.99 13.96
N ARG A 257 5.94 -4.04 14.57
CA ARG A 257 6.11 -3.65 15.97
C ARG A 257 4.83 -3.83 16.76
N VAL A 258 4.99 -4.00 18.07
CA VAL A 258 3.89 -3.81 19.01
C VAL A 258 3.42 -2.35 18.95
N ALA A 259 2.13 -2.16 18.74
CA ALA A 259 1.53 -0.85 18.54
C ALA A 259 0.23 -0.67 19.34
N THR A 260 -0.13 0.59 19.54
CA THR A 260 -1.35 1.02 20.23
C THR A 260 -2.11 2.01 19.34
N VAL A 261 -3.44 1.91 19.31
CA VAL A 261 -4.31 2.95 18.74
C VAL A 261 -4.25 4.17 19.65
N ALA A 262 -3.57 5.22 19.21
CA ALA A 262 -3.43 6.48 19.94
C ALA A 262 -4.67 7.36 19.82
N ASP A 263 -5.27 7.38 18.62
CA ASP A 263 -6.42 8.22 18.28
C ASP A 263 -7.23 7.59 17.13
N THR A 264 -8.44 8.08 16.90
CA THR A 264 -9.40 7.52 15.93
C THR A 264 -10.21 8.59 15.21
N GLU A 265 -10.44 8.40 13.92
CA GLU A 265 -11.47 9.05 13.10
C GLU A 265 -12.45 7.98 12.60
N ASP A 266 -13.42 8.32 11.75
CA ASP A 266 -14.41 7.35 11.27
C ASP A 266 -13.77 6.21 10.44
N HIS A 267 -12.75 6.53 9.66
CA HIS A 267 -12.12 5.59 8.71
C HIS A 267 -10.60 5.47 8.86
N ARG A 268 -10.02 6.10 9.89
CA ARG A 268 -8.58 6.14 10.13
C ARG A 268 -8.24 5.94 11.59
N VAL A 269 -7.13 5.28 11.85
CA VAL A 269 -6.54 5.14 13.18
C VAL A 269 -5.18 5.82 13.23
N LYS A 270 -4.85 6.43 14.37
CA LYS A 270 -3.50 6.89 14.65
C LYS A 270 -2.75 5.79 15.38
N VAL A 271 -1.66 5.33 14.78
CA VAL A 271 -0.82 4.24 15.31
C VAL A 271 0.33 4.83 16.10
N HIS A 272 0.52 4.34 17.32
CA HIS A 272 1.67 4.61 18.17
C HIS A 272 2.48 3.33 18.37
N PHE A 273 3.81 3.40 18.27
CA PHE A 273 4.68 2.27 18.58
C PHE A 273 5.08 2.29 20.05
N ASP A 274 4.77 1.23 20.78
CA ASP A 274 4.97 1.19 22.22
C ASP A 274 6.45 1.41 22.61
N GLY A 275 6.69 2.36 23.52
CA GLY A 275 8.04 2.75 23.96
C GLY A 275 8.77 3.74 23.04
N TRP A 276 8.18 4.11 21.90
CA TRP A 276 8.73 5.13 21.01
C TRP A 276 8.15 6.52 21.30
N HIS A 277 8.84 7.58 20.87
CA HIS A 277 8.35 8.95 21.01
C HIS A 277 7.15 9.22 20.09
N GLU A 278 6.16 10.01 20.54
CA GLU A 278 4.92 10.33 19.80
C GLU A 278 5.13 11.02 18.44
N LYS A 279 6.32 11.62 18.22
CA LYS A 279 6.74 12.17 16.91
C LYS A 279 6.76 11.10 15.81
N PHE A 280 6.77 9.84 16.22
CA PHE A 280 6.78 8.69 15.34
C PHE A 280 5.38 8.13 15.07
N ASP A 281 4.35 8.65 15.73
CA ASP A 281 2.96 8.27 15.48
C ASP A 281 2.52 8.72 14.09
N PHE A 282 1.58 7.98 13.50
CA PHE A 282 1.10 8.27 12.15
C PHE A 282 -0.35 7.83 11.95
N TRP A 283 -1.08 8.58 11.12
CA TRP A 283 -2.44 8.23 10.70
C TRP A 283 -2.42 7.28 9.50
N VAL A 284 -3.31 6.30 9.52
CA VAL A 284 -3.56 5.36 8.42
C VAL A 284 -5.02 5.00 8.32
N ASP A 285 -5.43 4.57 7.13
CA ASP A 285 -6.75 3.96 6.95
C ASP A 285 -6.88 2.72 7.82
N SER A 286 -8.05 2.54 8.43
CA SER A 286 -8.29 1.43 9.37
C SER A 286 -8.26 0.06 8.72
N ASP A 287 -8.43 -0.01 7.40
CA ASP A 287 -8.36 -1.22 6.57
C ASP A 287 -7.00 -1.40 5.88
N LEU A 288 -5.99 -0.59 6.19
CA LEU A 288 -4.65 -0.73 5.63
C LEU A 288 -4.12 -2.16 5.89
N PRO A 289 -3.68 -2.92 4.86
CA PRO A 289 -3.23 -4.32 5.00
C PRO A 289 -2.00 -4.53 5.90
N ASP A 290 -1.37 -3.45 6.34
CA ASP A 290 -0.19 -3.42 7.23
C ASP A 290 -0.54 -3.29 8.73
N LEU A 291 -1.84 -3.33 9.06
CA LEU A 291 -2.34 -3.40 10.43
C LEU A 291 -2.88 -4.80 10.71
N HIS A 292 -2.47 -5.39 11.83
CA HIS A 292 -2.75 -6.78 12.13
C HIS A 292 -3.20 -7.01 13.58
N PRO A 293 -4.05 -8.03 13.82
CA PRO A 293 -4.43 -8.42 15.17
C PRO A 293 -3.22 -8.98 15.95
N MET A 294 -3.29 -8.92 17.28
CA MET A 294 -2.30 -9.55 18.14
C MET A 294 -2.11 -11.04 17.79
N GLY A 295 -0.85 -11.44 17.66
CA GLY A 295 -0.44 -12.80 17.33
C GLY A 295 -0.26 -13.06 15.84
N TRP A 296 -0.46 -12.06 14.97
CA TRP A 296 -0.31 -12.23 13.53
C TRP A 296 1.12 -12.64 13.18
N CYS A 297 2.12 -11.91 13.65
CA CYS A 297 3.54 -12.22 13.50
C CYS A 297 3.87 -13.65 13.95
N SER A 298 3.38 -14.04 15.14
CA SER A 298 3.62 -15.38 15.68
C SER A 298 2.99 -16.48 14.81
N ARG A 299 1.80 -16.26 14.25
CA ARG A 299 1.12 -17.26 13.41
C ARG A 299 1.71 -17.35 12.00
N THR A 300 2.18 -16.23 11.47
CA THR A 300 2.74 -16.16 10.11
C THR A 300 4.23 -16.44 10.06
N GLY A 301 4.92 -16.46 11.21
CA GLY A 301 6.37 -16.64 11.29
C GLY A 301 7.15 -15.38 10.98
N HIS A 302 6.54 -14.19 11.13
CA HIS A 302 7.22 -12.91 11.02
C HIS A 302 7.78 -12.49 12.40
N PRO A 303 9.01 -11.95 12.50
CA PRO A 303 9.50 -11.37 13.74
C PRO A 303 8.63 -10.19 14.21
N LEU A 304 8.30 -10.16 15.50
CA LEU A 304 7.64 -9.03 16.14
C LEU A 304 8.67 -8.26 16.97
N GLU A 305 8.84 -6.98 16.67
CA GLU A 305 9.68 -6.09 17.46
C GLU A 305 8.95 -5.71 18.75
N PRO A 306 9.53 -6.02 19.93
CA PRO A 306 8.93 -5.68 21.21
C PRO A 306 8.94 -4.15 21.44
N PRO A 307 8.18 -3.66 22.43
CA PRO A 307 8.25 -2.26 22.85
C PRO A 307 9.69 -1.84 23.15
N LEU A 308 10.05 -0.61 22.77
CA LEU A 308 11.39 -0.08 23.04
C LEU A 308 11.55 0.11 24.56
N ARG A 309 12.59 -0.49 25.14
CA ARG A 309 12.97 -0.32 26.55
C ARG A 309 14.26 0.47 26.63
N GLU A 310 14.44 1.34 27.64
CA GLU A 310 15.68 2.13 27.82
C GLU A 310 16.94 1.27 27.84
N SER A 311 16.89 0.05 28.39
CA SER A 311 18.01 -0.90 28.41
C SER A 311 18.37 -1.47 27.03
N LEU A 312 17.45 -1.43 26.07
CA LEU A 312 17.67 -1.88 24.69
C LEU A 312 18.29 -0.77 23.83
N LEU A 313 18.16 0.51 24.19
CA LEU A 313 18.85 1.60 23.48
C LEU A 313 20.36 1.38 23.49
N THR A 314 20.93 1.04 24.65
CA THR A 314 22.37 0.77 24.80
C THR A 314 22.82 -0.46 23.99
N LEU A 315 22.05 -1.55 24.00
CA LEU A 315 22.39 -2.77 23.26
C LEU A 315 22.18 -2.63 21.74
N THR A 316 21.12 -1.96 21.31
CA THR A 316 20.81 -1.74 19.89
C THR A 316 21.83 -0.80 19.27
N LEU A 317 22.23 0.26 19.96
CA LEU A 317 23.35 1.12 19.56
C LEU A 317 24.64 0.30 19.44
N THR A 318 24.97 -0.54 20.42
CA THR A 318 26.19 -1.37 20.38
C THR A 318 26.17 -2.38 19.22
N ARG A 319 25.04 -3.04 18.98
CA ARG A 319 24.88 -4.05 17.91
C ARG A 319 24.83 -3.42 16.52
N GLN A 320 24.15 -2.28 16.36
CA GLN A 320 24.15 -1.50 15.11
C GLN A 320 25.54 -0.91 14.81
N THR A 321 26.28 -0.49 15.84
CA THR A 321 27.68 -0.03 15.69
C THR A 321 28.60 -1.18 15.26
N LEU A 322 28.44 -2.38 15.83
CA LEU A 322 29.21 -3.57 15.43
C LEU A 322 28.85 -4.04 14.01
N GLU A 323 27.57 -4.02 13.62
CA GLU A 323 27.16 -4.32 12.24
C GLU A 323 27.64 -3.27 11.24
N LEU A 324 27.67 -1.99 11.61
CA LEU A 324 28.25 -0.92 10.81
C LEU A 324 29.75 -1.12 10.66
N GLN A 325 30.49 -1.44 11.74
CA GLN A 325 31.92 -1.75 11.68
C GLN A 325 32.18 -2.97 10.78
N TYR A 326 31.39 -4.04 10.91
CA TYR A 326 31.49 -5.20 10.03
C TYR A 326 31.24 -4.86 8.55
N LYS A 327 30.20 -4.06 8.26
CA LYS A 327 29.87 -3.60 6.90
C LYS A 327 30.87 -2.57 6.36
N LEU A 328 31.52 -1.77 7.20
CA LEU A 328 32.58 -0.83 6.82
C LEU A 328 33.90 -1.55 6.53
N VAL A 329 34.22 -2.60 7.29
CA VAL A 329 35.40 -3.46 7.07
C VAL A 329 35.26 -4.32 5.80
N HIS A 330 34.03 -4.62 5.37
CA HIS A 330 33.76 -5.52 4.24
C HIS A 330 33.14 -4.90 2.98
N LYS A 331 33.16 -3.57 2.80
CA LYS A 331 32.61 -2.96 1.58
C LYS A 331 33.63 -2.73 0.48
N SER A 332 33.53 -3.57 -0.56
CA SER A 332 33.43 -3.04 -1.92
C SER A 332 32.18 -2.14 -2.02
N THR A 333 32.23 -1.16 -2.90
CA THR A 333 31.30 -0.03 -3.05
C THR A 333 29.85 -0.44 -3.30
N GLN A 334 29.09 -0.81 -2.26
CA GLN A 334 27.64 -0.94 -2.26
C GLN A 334 27.11 -0.66 -0.84
N SER A 335 26.01 0.07 -0.71
CA SER A 335 25.33 0.48 0.54
C SER A 335 25.91 1.73 1.24
N LEU A 336 25.64 2.90 0.67
CA LEU A 336 25.68 4.19 1.37
C LEU A 336 24.35 4.48 2.12
N TYR A 337 23.25 3.82 1.77
CA TYR A 337 21.92 4.06 2.35
C TYR A 337 21.77 3.65 3.83
N LYS A 338 22.54 2.67 4.31
CA LYS A 338 22.49 2.23 5.72
C LYS A 338 23.22 3.18 6.68
N VAL A 339 24.10 4.03 6.15
CA VAL A 339 24.91 4.97 6.95
C VAL A 339 24.09 6.23 7.28
N HIS A 340 23.28 6.71 6.34
CA HIS A 340 22.49 7.93 6.52
C HIS A 340 21.35 7.78 7.55
N TYR A 341 20.75 6.59 7.66
CA TYR A 341 19.70 6.29 8.64
C TYR A 341 20.18 6.39 10.11
N LEU A 342 21.47 6.12 10.36
CA LEU A 342 22.06 6.14 11.70
C LEU A 342 22.68 7.50 12.05
N GLU A 343 23.14 8.29 11.08
CA GLU A 343 23.50 9.69 11.30
C GLU A 343 22.29 10.51 11.77
N MET A 344 21.09 10.27 11.22
CA MET A 344 19.87 10.96 11.66
C MET A 344 19.41 10.53 13.06
N CYS A 345 19.57 9.25 13.44
CA CYS A 345 19.20 8.78 14.78
C CYS A 345 20.19 9.22 15.87
N LEU A 346 21.45 9.49 15.51
CA LEU A 346 22.49 9.97 16.44
C LEU A 346 22.57 11.50 16.51
N ALA A 347 22.11 12.22 15.48
CA ALA A 347 22.14 13.69 15.45
C ALA A 347 21.03 14.35 16.29
N GLU A 348 20.06 13.59 16.81
CA GLU A 348 18.94 14.10 17.62
C GLU A 348 18.86 13.47 19.03
N ILE A 349 19.98 13.01 19.58
CA ILE A 349 20.14 12.73 21.02
C ILE A 349 20.90 13.88 21.68
#